data_AF-A0A9Q0YHL0-F1
#
_entry.id   AF-A0A9Q0YHL0-F1
#
_cell.length_a   1.000
_cell.length_b   1.000
_cell.length_c   1.000
_cell.angle_alpha   90.00
_cell.angle_beta   90.00
_cell.angle_gamma   90.00
#
_symmetry.space_group_name_H-M   'P 1'
#
loop_
_entity.id
_entity.type
_entity.pdbx_description
1 polymer ?
#
loop_
_entity_poly.entity_id
_entity_poly.type
_entity_poly.pdbx_seq_one_letter_code
_entity_poly.pdbx_strand_id
1 'polypeptide(L)'
;MAPTFISDLLTVYQSSRTLRSSSSYHLTVVNCATKFYGNTSFAFAAAQLWNNLPANIGLAPSLGTFKSRLKTHFFRVFYCEN
;
A
#
# COMPACT_ATOMS: atom_id res chain seq x y z
N MET A 1 3.49 -19.24 -4.40
CA MET A 1 4.21 -18.45 -3.39
C MET A 1 5.15 -17.51 -4.12
N ALA A 2 5.31 -16.26 -3.65
CA ALA A 2 6.25 -15.32 -4.25
C ALA A 2 7.68 -15.58 -3.73
N PRO A 3 8.73 -15.22 -4.49
CA PRO A 3 10.11 -15.25 -4.01
C PRO A 3 10.28 -14.36 -2.77
N THR A 4 11.05 -14.82 -1.78
CA THR A 4 11.29 -14.12 -0.50
C THR A 4 11.94 -12.75 -0.70
N PHE A 5 12.76 -12.57 -1.74
CA PHE A 5 13.38 -11.28 -2.01
C PHE A 5 12.34 -10.17 -2.23
N ILE A 6 11.15 -10.49 -2.76
CA ILE A 6 10.10 -9.49 -3.01
C ILE A 6 9.50 -9.00 -1.69
N SER A 7 9.30 -9.90 -0.71
CA SER A 7 8.84 -9.50 0.61
C SER A 7 9.88 -8.66 1.35
N ASP A 8 11.17 -8.96 1.17
CA ASP A 8 12.27 -8.24 1.83
C ASP A 8 12.39 -6.78 1.33
N LEU A 9 11.83 -6.47 0.16
CA LEU A 9 11.75 -5.09 -0.36
C LEU A 9 10.69 -4.22 0.34
N LEU A 10 9.76 -4.82 1.09
CA LEU A 10 8.65 -4.11 1.73
C LEU A 10 8.79 -4.14 3.25
N THR A 11 8.68 -2.97 3.87
CA THR A 11 8.74 -2.84 5.33
C THR A 11 7.46 -2.21 5.86
N VAL A 12 6.85 -2.85 6.85
CA VAL A 12 5.68 -2.30 7.54
C VAL A 12 6.12 -1.08 8.33
N TYR A 13 5.32 -0.01 8.26
CA TYR A 13 5.61 1.20 9.01
C TYR A 13 5.51 0.94 10.51
N GLN A 14 6.62 1.19 11.22
CA GLN A 14 6.65 1.17 12.68
C GLN A 14 6.91 2.58 13.20
N SER A 15 5.91 3.14 13.87
CA SER A 15 6.06 4.42 14.57
C SER A 15 6.99 4.24 15.77
N SER A 16 8.00 5.10 15.92
CA SER A 16 8.88 5.11 17.11
C SER A 16 8.15 5.44 18.42
N ARG A 17 6.93 5.98 18.34
CA ARG A 17 6.08 6.33 19.49
C ARG A 17 4.67 5.78 19.26
N THR A 18 4.08 5.17 20.28
CA THR A 18 2.68 4.70 20.27
C THR A 18 1.73 5.90 20.25
N LEU A 19 1.29 6.30 19.06
CA LEU A 19 0.25 7.30 18.86
C LEU A 19 -1.13 6.65 18.88
N ARG A 20 -2.18 7.42 19.17
CA ARG A 20 -3.58 6.96 19.11
C ARG A 20 -3.99 6.50 17.69
N SER A 21 -3.25 6.91 16.66
CA SER A 21 -3.39 6.49 15.26
C SER A 21 -2.36 5.42 14.82
N SER A 22 -1.63 4.81 15.75
CA SER A 22 -0.56 3.85 15.44
C SER A 22 -1.03 2.49 14.90
N SER A 23 -2.34 2.23 14.87
CA SER A 23 -2.94 1.12 14.10
C SER A 23 -2.89 1.40 12.60
N SER A 24 -1.70 1.63 12.06
CA SER A 24 -1.49 1.90 10.64
C SER A 24 -1.24 0.61 9.89
N TYR A 25 -2.01 0.39 8.83
CA TYR A 25 -1.78 -0.63 7.81
C TYR A 25 -0.75 -0.15 6.75
N HIS A 26 -0.02 0.92 7.04
CA HIS A 26 0.84 1.60 6.09
C HIS A 26 2.20 0.92 5.92
N LEU A 27 2.74 0.99 4.71
CA LEU A 27 4.11 0.59 4.39
C LEU A 27 5.04 1.79 4.48
N THR A 28 6.29 1.56 4.90
CA THR A 28 7.33 2.58 4.88
C THR A 28 7.67 2.89 3.43
N VAL A 29 7.50 4.16 3.04
CA VAL A 29 7.93 4.61 1.71
C VAL A 29 9.44 4.79 1.73
N VAL A 30 10.16 3.99 0.94
CA VAL A 30 11.61 4.10 0.80
C VAL A 30 11.93 5.44 0.16
N ASN A 31 12.81 6.24 0.77
CA ASN A 31 13.32 7.44 0.13
C ASN A 31 14.40 7.06 -0.87
N CYS A 32 14.05 7.07 -2.16
CA CYS A 32 15.00 6.77 -3.21
C CYS A 32 15.76 8.04 -3.63
N ALA A 33 17.09 8.00 -3.55
CA ALA A 33 17.95 9.14 -3.92
C ALA A 33 17.76 9.57 -5.38
N THR A 34 17.42 8.64 -6.26
CA THR A 34 17.20 8.90 -7.69
C THR A 34 15.71 9.03 -7.97
N LYS A 35 15.23 10.26 -8.18
CA LYS A 35 13.79 10.54 -8.38
C LYS A 35 13.13 9.77 -9.53
N PHE A 36 13.85 9.51 -10.63
CA PHE A 36 13.28 8.83 -11.80
C PHE A 36 13.28 7.30 -11.67
N TYR A 37 14.44 6.69 -11.41
CA TYR A 37 14.57 5.23 -11.31
C TYR A 37 14.12 4.66 -9.96
N GLY A 38 14.25 5.45 -8.90
CA GLY A 38 13.86 5.07 -7.56
C GLY A 38 12.34 5.01 -7.36
N ASN A 39 11.63 6.00 -7.92
CA ASN A 39 10.18 6.08 -7.79
C ASN A 39 9.46 4.98 -8.61
N THR A 40 10.10 4.38 -9.60
CA THR A 40 9.56 3.23 -10.35
C THR A 40 9.95 1.88 -9.74
N SER A 41 10.78 1.87 -8.68
CA SER A 41 11.12 0.64 -7.98
C SER A 41 9.88 0.00 -7.38
N PHE A 42 9.84 -1.33 -7.37
CA PHE A 42 8.72 -2.08 -6.79
C PHE A 42 8.45 -1.64 -5.34
N ALA A 43 9.50 -1.46 -4.53
CA ALA A 43 9.39 -1.04 -3.14
C ALA A 43 8.66 0.30 -2.99
N PHE A 44 9.04 1.31 -3.79
CA PHE A 44 8.42 2.62 -3.74
C PHE A 44 6.97 2.59 -4.25
N ALA A 45 6.75 2.05 -5.45
CA ALA A 45 5.44 2.03 -6.09
C ALA A 45 4.42 1.21 -5.28
N ALA A 46 4.83 0.06 -4.74
CA ALA A 46 3.98 -0.77 -3.89
C ALA A 46 3.60 -0.04 -2.60
N ALA A 47 4.56 0.57 -1.90
CA ALA A 47 4.28 1.34 -0.68
C ALA A 47 3.36 2.53 -0.95
N GLN A 48 3.62 3.28 -2.03
CA GLN A 48 2.80 4.42 -2.41
C GLN A 48 1.37 4.00 -2.77
N LEU A 49 1.19 2.99 -3.62
CA LEU A 49 -0.15 2.52 -4.02
C LEU A 49 -0.92 1.99 -2.82
N TRP A 50 -0.26 1.19 -1.97
CA TRP A 50 -0.88 0.62 -0.78
C TRP A 50 -1.35 1.69 0.21
N ASN A 51 -0.51 2.70 0.47
CA ASN A 51 -0.83 3.76 1.42
C ASN A 51 -1.95 4.70 0.93
N ASN A 52 -2.16 4.78 -0.38
CA ASN A 52 -3.28 5.55 -0.96
C ASN A 52 -4.61 4.79 -0.94
N LEU A 53 -4.63 3.53 -0.49
CA LEU A 53 -5.88 2.77 -0.38
C LEU A 53 -6.65 3.17 0.89
N PRO A 54 -7.98 3.29 0.80
CA PRO A 54 -8.83 3.40 1.97
C PRO A 54 -8.68 2.21 2.93
N ALA A 55 -8.79 2.48 4.23
CA ALA A 55 -8.60 1.49 5.29
C ALA A 55 -9.54 0.27 5.17
N ASN A 56 -10.78 0.48 4.71
CA ASN A 56 -11.73 -0.61 4.50
C ASN A 56 -11.28 -1.60 3.41
N ILE A 57 -10.39 -1.20 2.51
CA ILE A 57 -9.78 -2.08 1.50
C ILE A 57 -8.53 -2.73 2.09
N GLY A 58 -7.60 -1.93 2.64
CA GLY A 58 -6.34 -2.42 3.20
C GLY A 58 -6.49 -3.39 4.38
N LEU A 59 -7.56 -3.23 5.17
CA LEU A 59 -7.88 -4.07 6.33
C LEU A 59 -8.96 -5.13 6.02
N ALA A 60 -9.13 -5.51 4.74
CA ALA A 60 -10.10 -6.52 4.37
C ALA A 60 -9.79 -7.89 5.05
N PRO A 61 -10.80 -8.63 5.52
CA PRO A 61 -10.61 -9.85 6.31
C PRO A 61 -10.13 -11.05 5.48
N SER A 62 -10.21 -10.96 4.15
CA SER A 62 -9.77 -12.01 3.23
C SER A 62 -9.28 -11.42 1.92
N LEU A 63 -8.46 -12.19 1.20
CA LEU A 63 -7.99 -11.82 -0.13
C LEU A 63 -9.13 -11.65 -1.14
N GLY A 64 -10.20 -12.46 -1.03
CA GLY A 64 -11.37 -12.35 -1.89
C GLY A 64 -12.09 -11.02 -1.69
N THR A 65 -12.32 -10.65 -0.42
CA THR A 65 -12.93 -9.36 -0.06
C THR A 65 -12.04 -8.19 -0.48
N PHE A 66 -10.72 -8.31 -0.30
CA PHE A 66 -9.76 -7.30 -0.75
C PHE A 66 -9.89 -7.04 -2.25
N LYS A 67 -9.81 -8.08 -3.10
CA LYS A 67 -9.91 -7.96 -4.55
C LYS A 67 -11.24 -7.33 -4.99
N SER A 68 -12.34 -7.76 -4.38
CA SER A 68 -13.68 -7.22 -4.66
C SER A 68 -13.77 -5.72 -4.34
N ARG A 69 -13.39 -5.32 -3.12
CA ARG A 69 -13.41 -3.91 -2.69
C ARG A 69 -12.47 -3.03 -3.51
N LEU A 70 -11.28 -3.54 -3.83
CA LEU A 70 -10.28 -2.84 -4.64
C LEU A 70 -10.82 -2.53 -6.04
N LYS A 71 -11.42 -3.54 -6.70
CA LYS A 71 -12.05 -3.37 -8.02
C LYS A 71 -13.16 -2.32 -7.97
N THR A 72 -14.07 -2.42 -7.00
CA THR A 72 -15.17 -1.46 -6.83
C THR A 72 -14.65 -0.04 -6.59
N HIS A 73 -13.64 0.12 -5.75
CA HIS A 73 -13.03 1.42 -5.46
C HIS A 73 -12.47 2.08 -6.72
N PHE A 74 -11.60 1.40 -7.45
CA PHE A 74 -11.04 1.98 -8.68
C PHE A 74 -12.09 2.21 -9.76
N PHE A 75 -13.08 1.33 -9.89
CA PHE A 75 -14.19 1.57 -10.82
C PHE A 75 -14.92 2.88 -10.49
N ARG A 76 -15.23 3.11 -9.21
CA ARG A 76 -15.88 4.34 -8.77
C ARG A 76 -15.01 5.57 -9.03
N VAL A 77 -13.74 5.52 -8.65
CA VAL A 77 -12.77 6.63 -8.79
C VAL A 77 -12.60 7.05 -10.26
N PHE A 78 -12.58 6.11 -11.20
CA PHE A 78 -12.31 6.44 -12.61
C PHE A 78 -13.55 6.60 -13.49
N TYR A 79 -14.69 6.02 -13.11
CA TYR A 79 -15.87 5.98 -13.99
C TYR A 79 -17.15 6.55 -13.36
N CYS A 80 -17.20 6.80 -12.05
CA CYS A 80 -18.42 7.29 -11.40
C CYS A 80 -18.27 8.66 -10.73
N GLU A 81 -17.06 9.06 -10.32
CA GLU A 81 -16.77 10.41 -9.85
C GLU A 81 -16.26 11.27 -11.02
N ASN A 82 -17.19 11.94 -11.72
CA ASN A 82 -16.96 13.15 -12.52
C ASN A 82 -17.89 14.25 -12.01
#